data_AF-A0A2D8AU49-F1
#
_entry.id   AF-A0A2D8AU49-F1
#
_cell.length_a   1.000
_cell.length_b   1.000
_cell.length_c   1.000
_cell.angle_alpha   90.00
_cell.angle_beta   90.00
_cell.angle_gamma   90.00
#
_symmetry.space_group_name_H-M   'P 1'
#
loop_
_entity.id
_entity.type
_entity.pdbx_description
1 polymer ?
#
loop_
_entity_poly.entity_id
_entity_poly.type
_entity_poly.pdbx_seq_one_letter_code
_entity_poly.pdbx_strand_id
1 'polypeptide(L)'
;ETAWKVLRQFLKKSHLMSLRRSDIVIWDVDIIGEKAMTVLSTMHCRDCPVCKRRTFWMDLDSFSAMCTGNACEAWIEESTVEPGVIDLGWPPTRFLKRAETIEDAITELAKIGAEIEAAGNTPGKEFTSFPGE
;
A
#
# COMPACT_ATOMS: atom_id res chain seq x y z
N GLU A 1 3.94 -4.19 17.17
CA GLU A 1 3.74 -5.17 16.07
C GLU A 1 2.30 -5.66 15.93
N THR A 2 1.58 -6.01 17.02
CA THR A 2 0.21 -6.56 16.95
C THR A 2 -0.80 -5.65 16.25
N ALA A 3 -0.84 -4.35 16.58
CA ALA A 3 -1.75 -3.40 15.94
C ALA A 3 -1.58 -3.34 14.41
N TRP A 4 -0.32 -3.31 13.94
CA TRP A 4 0.03 -3.37 12.52
C TRP A 4 -0.46 -4.65 11.85
N LYS A 5 -0.30 -5.82 12.48
CA LYS A 5 -0.78 -7.10 11.94
C LYS A 5 -2.30 -7.12 11.80
N VAL A 6 -3.03 -6.66 12.82
CA VAL A 6 -4.49 -6.57 12.80
C VAL A 6 -4.96 -5.62 11.69
N LEU A 7 -4.35 -4.44 11.60
CA LEU A 7 -4.68 -3.46 10.57
C LEU A 7 -4.42 -4.03 9.17
N ARG A 8 -3.23 -4.57 8.88
CA ARG A 8 -2.92 -5.16 7.57
C ARG A 8 -3.91 -6.27 7.20
N GLN A 9 -4.29 -7.12 8.15
CA GLN A 9 -5.26 -8.18 7.91
C GLN A 9 -6.65 -7.63 7.57
N PHE A 10 -7.07 -6.51 8.20
CA PHE A 10 -8.30 -5.82 7.85
C PHE A 10 -8.23 -5.19 6.45
N LEU A 11 -7.12 -4.51 6.13
CA LEU A 11 -6.95 -3.78 4.88
C LEU A 11 -6.83 -4.68 3.64
N LYS A 12 -6.54 -5.98 3.80
CA LYS A 12 -6.73 -6.98 2.74
C LYS A 12 -8.14 -6.95 2.13
N LYS A 13 -9.15 -6.52 2.91
CA LYS A 13 -10.56 -6.38 2.52
C LYS A 13 -10.92 -4.98 2.00
N SER A 14 -9.96 -4.08 1.82
CA SER A 14 -10.19 -2.67 1.43
C SER A 14 -11.01 -2.52 0.16
N HIS A 15 -10.91 -3.50 -0.72
CA HIS A 15 -11.58 -3.58 -2.01
C HIS A 15 -13.11 -3.74 -1.90
N LEU A 16 -13.60 -4.29 -0.78
CA LEU A 16 -15.04 -4.43 -0.48
C LEU A 16 -15.66 -3.15 0.13
N MET A 17 -14.88 -2.08 0.29
CA MET A 17 -15.25 -0.92 1.08
C MET A 17 -14.79 0.38 0.41
N SER A 18 -15.41 1.50 0.76
CA SER A 18 -15.04 2.83 0.25
C SER A 18 -14.04 3.57 1.15
N LEU A 19 -12.97 2.87 1.57
CA LEU A 19 -11.95 3.43 2.45
C LEU A 19 -11.00 4.38 1.71
N ARG A 20 -10.59 5.48 2.36
CA ARG A 20 -9.69 6.50 1.77
C ARG A 20 -8.35 6.65 2.50
N ARG A 21 -8.37 6.59 3.82
CA ARG A 21 -7.22 6.81 4.71
C ARG A 21 -7.34 5.88 5.91
N SER A 22 -6.20 5.50 6.47
CA SER A 22 -6.08 4.74 7.70
C SER A 22 -4.92 5.30 8.49
N ASP A 23 -5.11 5.54 9.79
CA ASP A 23 -4.08 6.05 10.67
C ASP A 23 -3.86 5.07 11.83
N ILE A 24 -2.60 4.87 12.22
CA ILE A 24 -2.27 4.22 13.49
C ILE A 24 -1.89 5.32 14.46
N VAL A 25 -2.56 5.34 15.61
CA VAL A 25 -2.38 6.36 16.63
C VAL A 25 -2.07 5.73 17.99
N ILE A 26 -1.26 6.41 18.79
CA ILE A 26 -1.08 6.14 20.21
C ILE A 26 -1.79 7.23 21.00
N TRP A 27 -2.43 6.82 22.10
CA TRP A 27 -3.06 7.72 23.04
C TRP A 27 -2.31 7.70 24.36
N ASP A 28 -1.96 8.88 24.85
CA ASP A 28 -1.42 9.07 26.20
C ASP A 28 -2.58 9.14 27.18
N VAL A 29 -2.55 8.25 28.17
CA VAL A 29 -3.52 8.23 29.27
C VAL A 29 -3.27 9.45 30.16
N ASP A 30 -4.34 10.01 30.74
CA ASP A 30 -4.34 11.18 31.64
C ASP A 30 -4.08 12.55 30.98
N ILE A 31 -3.97 12.61 29.65
CA ILE A 31 -3.99 13.87 28.88
C ILE A 31 -5.38 14.03 28.26
N ILE A 32 -5.98 15.23 28.38
CA ILE A 32 -7.28 15.55 27.79
C ILE A 32 -7.09 16.40 26.54
N GLY A 33 -7.83 16.05 25.48
CA GLY A 33 -7.88 16.81 24.22
C GLY A 33 -6.91 16.30 23.16
N GLU A 34 -6.75 17.07 22.08
CA GLU A 34 -6.00 16.66 20.87
C GLU A 34 -4.52 16.35 21.15
N LYS A 35 -3.95 16.91 22.21
CA LYS A 35 -2.57 16.66 22.65
C LYS A 35 -2.35 15.25 23.19
N ALA A 36 -3.42 14.52 23.51
CA ALA A 36 -3.33 13.14 23.97
C ALA A 36 -3.08 12.14 22.84
N MET A 37 -3.24 12.54 21.59
CA MET A 37 -3.15 11.64 20.43
C MET A 37 -1.91 11.94 19.61
N THR A 38 -1.07 10.93 19.40
CA THR A 38 0.06 10.97 18.48
C THR A 38 -0.20 10.02 17.31
N VAL A 39 -0.16 10.55 16.09
CA VAL A 39 -0.23 9.74 14.87
C VAL A 39 1.13 9.11 14.61
N LEU A 40 1.18 7.78 14.51
CA LEU A 40 2.41 7.04 14.25
C LEU A 40 2.66 6.81 12.76
N SER A 41 1.60 6.57 11.99
CA SER A 41 1.68 6.33 10.56
C SER A 41 0.32 6.57 9.93
N THR A 42 0.34 7.12 8.73
CA THR A 42 -0.82 7.35 7.88
C THR A 42 -0.66 6.54 6.60
N MET A 43 -1.72 5.85 6.20
CA MET A 43 -1.76 5.13 4.94
C MET A 43 -2.92 5.58 4.08
N HIS A 44 -2.67 5.66 2.78
CA HIS A 44 -3.66 6.04 1.79
C HIS A 44 -4.11 4.84 0.95
N CYS A 45 -5.40 4.82 0.67
CA CYS A 45 -6.00 3.89 -0.27
C CYS A 45 -5.78 4.43 -1.69
N ARG A 46 -5.00 3.69 -2.49
CA ARG A 46 -4.68 4.03 -3.89
C ARG A 46 -4.67 2.76 -4.73
N ASP A 47 -4.71 2.92 -6.04
CA ASP A 47 -4.63 1.77 -6.94
C ASP A 47 -3.18 1.29 -7.02
N CYS A 48 -2.95 -0.01 -6.81
CA CYS A 48 -1.60 -0.57 -6.85
C CYS A 48 -1.07 -0.55 -8.31
N PRO A 49 0.17 -0.08 -8.56
CA PRO A 49 0.72 0.01 -9.91
C PRO A 49 0.87 -1.35 -10.59
N VAL A 50 1.06 -2.43 -9.81
CA VAL A 50 1.20 -3.80 -10.32
C VAL A 50 -0.16 -4.45 -10.54
N CYS A 51 -0.93 -4.68 -9.47
CA CYS A 51 -2.16 -5.47 -9.56
C CYS A 51 -3.42 -4.66 -9.88
N LYS A 52 -3.31 -3.33 -9.99
CA LYS A 52 -4.41 -2.37 -10.24
C LYS A 52 -5.55 -2.39 -9.22
N ARG A 53 -5.48 -3.25 -8.21
CA ARG A 53 -6.45 -3.32 -7.13
C ARG A 53 -6.34 -2.07 -6.26
N ARG A 54 -7.49 -1.50 -5.92
CA ARG A 54 -7.60 -0.46 -4.91
C ARG A 54 -7.26 -1.03 -3.53
N THR A 55 -6.13 -0.59 -2.98
CA THR A 55 -5.64 -1.10 -1.71
C THR A 55 -4.90 -0.02 -0.92
N PHE A 56 -4.71 -0.27 0.36
CA PHE A 56 -3.81 0.54 1.15
C PHE A 56 -2.39 0.14 0.82
N TRP A 57 -1.59 1.11 0.38
CA TRP A 57 -0.22 0.83 0.01
C TRP A 57 0.74 2.00 0.04
N MET A 58 0.38 3.21 0.48
CA MET A 58 1.32 4.34 0.47
C MET A 58 1.20 5.14 1.77
N ASP A 59 2.33 5.32 2.45
CA ASP A 59 2.55 6.25 3.55
C ASP A 59 3.32 7.46 2.99
N LEU A 60 2.73 8.65 3.14
CA LEU A 60 3.31 9.90 2.62
C LEU A 60 4.38 10.47 3.56
N ASP A 61 4.34 10.12 4.84
CA ASP A 61 5.24 10.68 5.85
C ASP A 61 6.55 9.90 5.90
N SER A 62 6.47 8.57 5.78
CA SER A 62 7.64 7.67 5.77
C SER A 62 8.13 7.29 4.37
N PHE A 63 7.49 7.79 3.32
CA PHE A 63 7.78 7.45 1.92
C PHE A 63 7.85 5.94 1.65
N SER A 64 7.09 5.15 2.43
CA SER A 64 7.04 3.71 2.32
C SER A 64 5.73 3.27 1.68
N ALA A 65 5.79 2.20 0.91
CA ALA A 65 4.65 1.71 0.16
C ALA A 65 4.61 0.17 0.16
N MET A 66 3.45 -0.44 0.46
CA MET A 66 3.29 -1.90 0.37
C MET A 66 1.85 -2.30 0.07
N CYS A 67 1.63 -2.99 -1.05
CA CYS A 67 0.32 -3.50 -1.46
C CYS A 67 -0.18 -4.56 -0.48
N THR A 68 -1.26 -4.25 0.25
CA THR A 68 -1.90 -5.20 1.18
C THR A 68 -2.80 -6.24 0.48
N GLY A 69 -2.81 -6.32 -0.86
CA GLY A 69 -3.55 -7.35 -1.59
C GLY A 69 -2.96 -8.76 -1.41
N ASN A 70 -3.81 -9.77 -1.23
CA ASN A 70 -3.44 -11.15 -0.87
C ASN A 70 -2.33 -11.82 -1.71
N ALA A 71 -2.11 -11.42 -2.96
CA ALA A 71 -1.16 -12.06 -3.87
C ALA A 71 -0.17 -11.10 -4.52
N CYS A 72 -0.27 -9.80 -4.25
CA CYS A 72 0.57 -8.82 -4.91
C CYS A 72 1.81 -8.51 -4.07
N GLU A 73 1.63 -7.94 -2.88
CA GLU A 73 2.75 -7.61 -1.97
C GLU A 73 3.86 -6.76 -2.62
N ALA A 74 3.55 -6.04 -3.71
CA ALA A 74 4.45 -5.07 -4.31
C ALA A 74 4.77 -3.96 -3.29
N TRP A 75 6.02 -3.54 -3.22
CA TRP A 75 6.49 -2.62 -2.20
C TRP A 75 7.53 -1.62 -2.73
N ILE A 76 7.66 -0.49 -2.02
CA ILE A 76 8.61 0.60 -2.20
C ILE A 76 9.07 1.02 -0.80
N GLU A 77 10.36 1.19 -0.58
CA GLU A 77 10.90 1.67 0.69
C GLU A 77 12.18 2.46 0.45
N GLU A 78 12.48 3.44 1.30
CA GLU A 78 13.79 4.07 1.29
C GLU A 78 14.86 3.03 1.65
N SER A 79 15.99 3.06 0.93
CA SER A 79 17.04 2.08 1.12
C SER A 79 17.67 2.22 2.49
N THR A 80 17.77 1.09 3.19
CA THR A 80 18.48 1.01 4.48
C THR A 80 20.00 1.06 4.34
N VAL A 81 20.52 0.95 3.11
CA VAL A 81 21.96 0.93 2.80
C VAL A 81 22.44 2.28 2.28
N GLU A 82 21.64 2.93 1.44
CA GLU A 82 22.02 4.16 0.75
C GLU A 82 20.90 5.23 0.89
N PRO A 83 21.09 6.24 1.76
CA PRO A 83 20.08 7.28 1.97
C PRO A 83 19.71 8.02 0.69
N GLY A 84 18.42 8.30 0.50
CA GLY A 84 17.91 8.95 -0.71
C GLY A 84 17.78 8.04 -1.93
N VAL A 85 18.17 6.77 -1.84
CA VAL A 85 17.85 5.75 -2.85
C VAL A 85 16.59 5.01 -2.44
N ILE A 86 15.74 4.67 -3.41
CA ILE A 86 14.50 3.96 -3.16
C ILE A 86 14.63 2.53 -3.70
N ASP A 87 14.44 1.56 -2.82
CA ASP A 87 14.34 0.16 -3.18
C ASP A 87 12.87 -0.18 -3.48
N LEU A 88 12.64 -0.99 -4.50
CA LEU A 88 11.31 -1.46 -4.86
C LEU A 88 11.33 -2.93 -5.24
N GLY A 89 10.20 -3.60 -5.05
CA GLY A 89 10.11 -5.01 -5.34
C GLY A 89 8.71 -5.54 -5.55
N TRP A 90 8.67 -6.70 -6.21
CA TRP A 90 7.47 -7.50 -6.34
C TRP A 90 7.81 -8.99 -6.13
N PRO A 91 7.49 -9.55 -4.95
CA PRO A 91 7.92 -10.91 -4.56
C PRO A 91 7.52 -12.05 -5.52
N PRO A 92 6.31 -12.09 -6.11
CA PRO A 92 5.87 -13.18 -6.97
C PRO A 92 6.79 -13.50 -8.16
N THR A 93 7.50 -12.50 -8.70
CA THR A 93 8.47 -12.69 -9.80
C THR A 93 9.92 -12.48 -9.35
N ARG A 94 10.16 -12.26 -8.05
CA ARG A 94 11.47 -11.86 -7.50
C ARG A 94 12.02 -10.60 -8.15
N PHE A 95 11.14 -9.73 -8.63
CA PHE A 95 11.55 -8.45 -9.17
C PHE A 95 12.06 -7.57 -8.04
N LEU A 96 13.25 -7.01 -8.22
CA LEU A 96 13.91 -6.07 -7.31
C LEU A 96 14.63 -5.03 -8.15
N LYS A 97 14.47 -3.75 -7.81
CA LYS A 97 15.13 -2.66 -8.51
C LYS A 97 15.36 -1.49 -7.55
N ARG A 98 16.25 -0.59 -7.95
CA ARG A 98 16.50 0.70 -7.31
C ARG A 98 16.04 1.84 -8.20
N ALA A 99 15.55 2.89 -7.57
CA ALA A 99 15.11 4.12 -8.20
C ALA A 99 15.65 5.33 -7.42
N GLU A 100 15.76 6.47 -8.10
CA GLU A 100 16.18 7.74 -7.49
C GLU A 100 15.00 8.48 -6.86
N THR A 101 13.78 8.24 -7.35
CA THR A 101 12.55 8.90 -6.88
C THR A 101 11.41 7.89 -6.70
N ILE A 102 10.40 8.29 -5.92
CA ILE A 102 9.21 7.46 -5.68
C ILE A 102 8.42 7.33 -6.98
N GLU A 103 8.34 8.41 -7.74
CA GLU A 103 7.68 8.46 -9.04
C GLU A 103 8.32 7.46 -10.01
N ASP A 104 9.64 7.36 -10.02
CA ASP A 104 10.37 6.36 -10.82
C ASP A 104 10.07 4.94 -10.33
N ALA A 105 10.08 4.71 -9.01
CA ALA A 105 9.73 3.41 -8.43
C ALA A 105 8.31 2.97 -8.81
N ILE A 106 7.34 3.88 -8.71
CA ILE A 106 5.94 3.64 -9.12
C ILE A 106 5.88 3.33 -10.61
N THR A 107 6.63 4.08 -11.43
CA THR A 107 6.67 3.90 -12.89
C THR A 107 7.24 2.54 -13.25
N GLU A 108 8.31 2.10 -12.59
CA GLU A 108 8.90 0.77 -12.80
C GLU A 108 7.93 -0.35 -12.41
N LEU A 109 7.26 -0.25 -11.25
CA LEU A 109 6.22 -1.21 -10.88
C LEU A 109 5.03 -1.19 -11.86
N ALA A 110 4.69 -0.02 -12.40
CA ALA A 110 3.58 0.12 -13.35
C ALA A 110 3.87 -0.55 -14.69
N LYS A 111 5.14 -0.56 -15.15
CA LYS A 111 5.58 -1.30 -16.35
C LYS A 111 5.29 -2.79 -16.19
N ILE A 112 5.66 -3.36 -15.04
CA ILE A 112 5.36 -4.77 -14.71
C ILE A 112 3.85 -5.02 -14.71
N GLY A 113 3.08 -4.13 -14.07
CA GLY A 113 1.62 -4.22 -14.08
C GLY A 113 1.04 -4.25 -15.49
N ALA A 114 1.57 -3.42 -16.39
CA ALA A 114 1.15 -3.39 -17.80
C ALA A 114 1.53 -4.66 -18.57
N GLU A 115 2.70 -5.24 -18.31
CA GLU A 115 3.11 -6.53 -18.89
C GLU A 115 2.19 -7.68 -18.47
N ILE A 116 1.81 -7.73 -17.19
CA ILE A 116 0.87 -8.73 -16.66
C ILE A 116 -0.51 -8.57 -17.30
N GLU A 117 -0.99 -7.33 -17.42
CA GLU A 117 -2.28 -7.02 -18.02
C GLU A 117 -2.30 -7.39 -19.51
N ALA A 118 -1.23 -7.08 -20.25
CA ALA A 118 -1.05 -7.46 -21.65
C ALA A 118 -0.99 -8.99 -21.84
N ALA A 119 -0.45 -9.72 -20.86
CA ALA A 119 -0.43 -11.18 -20.84
C ALA A 119 -1.80 -11.82 -20.51
N GLY A 120 -2.86 -11.02 -20.34
CA GLY A 120 -4.22 -11.50 -20.06
C GLY A 120 -4.49 -11.83 -18.60
N ASN A 121 -3.55 -11.55 -17.70
CA ASN A 121 -3.70 -11.75 -16.25
C ASN A 121 -4.24 -10.49 -15.58
N THR A 122 -5.38 -9.95 -16.05
CA THR A 122 -6.02 -8.83 -15.36
C THR A 122 -6.49 -9.31 -13.97
N PRO A 123 -5.93 -8.80 -12.87
CA PRO A 123 -6.42 -9.14 -11.54
C PRO A 123 -7.87 -8.65 -11.47
N GLY A 124 -8.79 -9.55 -11.11
CA GLY A 124 -10.22 -9.40 -11.37
C GLY A 124 -10.75 -8.00 -11.07
N LYS A 125 -11.44 -7.40 -12.04
CA LYS A 125 -12.39 -6.31 -11.77
C LYS A 125 -13.41 -6.86 -10.78
N GLU A 126 -13.29 -6.48 -9.52
CA GLU A 126 -14.31 -6.83 -8.55
C GLU A 126 -15.61 -6.14 -8.95
N PHE A 127 -16.60 -6.96 -9.24
CA PHE A 127 -17.98 -6.57 -9.46
C PHE A 127 -18.52 -5.92 -8.20
N THR A 128 -18.72 -4.61 -8.20
CA THR A 128 -19.71 -3.98 -7.30
C THR A 128 -20.99 -3.75 -8.07
N SER A 129 -21.73 -4.83 -8.33
CA SER A 129 -23.18 -4.75 -8.49
C SER A 129 -23.79 -5.35 -7.24
N PHE A 130 -24.13 -4.50 -6.27
CA PHE A 130 -25.14 -4.87 -5.29
C PHE A 130 -26.43 -5.15 -6.10
N PRO A 131 -27.12 -6.29 -5.92
CA PRO A 131 -28.48 -6.41 -6.40
C PRO A 131 -29.27 -5.31 -5.70
N GLY A 132 -29.91 -4.44 -6.49
CA GLY A 132 -30.85 -3.47 -5.95
C GLY A 132 -31.93 -4.19 -5.14
N GLU A 133 -32.25 -3.64 -3.98
CA GLU A 133 -33.54 -3.85 -3.34
C GLU A 133 -34.66 -3.22 -4.18
#